data_AF-A0A2M7YZW7-F1
#
_entry.id   AF-A0A2M7YZW7-F1
#
_cell.length_a   1.000
_cell.length_b   1.000
_cell.length_c   1.000
_cell.angle_alpha   90.00
_cell.angle_beta   90.00
_cell.angle_gamma   90.00
#
_symmetry.space_group_name_H-M   'P 1'
#
loop_
_entity.id
_entity.type
_entity.pdbx_description
1 polymer ?
#
loop_
_entity_poly.entity_id
_entity_poly.type
_entity_poly.pdbx_seq_one_letter_code
_entity_poly.pdbx_strand_id
1 'polypeptide(L)' 'TSQGYGANFGGLAPLLTMLNACSAGIGVVNIDNGFGAGCLAHRININGQAEAPPQPS' A
#
# COMPACT_ATOMS: atom_id res chain seq x y z
N THR A 1 16.45 4.07 -14.57
CA THR A 1 15.26 3.75 -13.74
C THR A 1 14.01 4.12 -14.51
N SER A 2 12.93 3.36 -14.36
CA SER A 2 11.65 3.48 -15.08
C SER A 2 11.00 4.87 -14.92
N GLN A 3 11.45 5.84 -15.71
CA GLN A 3 10.85 7.19 -15.82
C GLN A 3 9.72 7.22 -16.87
N GLY A 4 9.34 6.07 -17.42
CA GLY A 4 8.47 5.95 -18.59
C GLY A 4 7.01 5.71 -18.21
N TYR A 5 6.13 6.56 -18.75
CA TYR A 5 4.67 6.41 -18.90
C TYR A 5 3.77 6.57 -17.67
N GLY A 6 4.24 6.33 -16.45
CA GLY A 6 3.43 6.54 -15.23
C GLY A 6 3.75 7.80 -14.42
N ALA A 7 5.01 8.21 -14.36
CA ALA A 7 5.45 9.35 -13.54
C ALA A 7 5.25 10.72 -14.22
N ASN A 8 4.85 10.74 -15.50
CA ASN A 8 4.56 11.98 -16.20
C ASN A 8 3.38 12.69 -15.52
N PHE A 9 3.48 14.01 -15.29
CA PHE A 9 2.56 14.77 -14.43
C PHE A 9 2.62 14.43 -12.92
N GLY A 10 3.79 14.01 -12.39
CA GLY A 10 3.98 13.86 -10.94
C GLY A 10 3.32 12.62 -10.33
N GLY A 11 3.14 11.55 -11.11
CA GLY A 11 2.64 10.27 -10.60
C GLY A 11 1.12 10.13 -10.56
N LEU A 12 0.36 10.97 -11.27
CA LEU A 12 -1.11 10.87 -11.31
C LEU A 12 -1.62 9.58 -11.95
N ALA A 13 -0.98 9.10 -13.03
CA ALA A 13 -1.37 7.84 -13.66
C ALA A 13 -1.28 6.63 -12.70
N PRO A 14 -0.15 6.37 -12.00
CA PRO A 14 -0.07 5.26 -11.04
C PRO A 14 -0.95 5.46 -9.81
N LEU A 15 -1.18 6.70 -9.34
CA LEU A 15 -2.14 6.96 -8.27
C LEU A 15 -3.56 6.58 -8.68
N LEU A 16 -4.02 7.00 -9.86
CA LEU A 16 -5.34 6.62 -10.37
C LEU A 16 -5.44 5.12 -10.60
N THR A 17 -4.40 4.47 -11.15
CA THR A 17 -4.36 3.02 -11.32
C THR A 17 -4.50 2.28 -9.99
N MET A 18 -3.81 2.72 -8.93
CA MET A 18 -3.92 2.10 -7.62
C MET A 18 -5.26 2.37 -6.93
N LEU A 19 -5.83 3.57 -7.06
CA LEU A 19 -7.16 3.89 -6.50
C LEU A 19 -8.30 3.17 -7.22
N ASN A 20 -8.15 2.89 -8.52
CA ASN A 20 -9.14 2.15 -9.30
C ASN A 20 -8.91 0.63 -9.27
N ALA A 21 -7.91 0.14 -8.51
CA ALA A 21 -7.67 -1.29 -8.38
C ALA A 21 -8.77 -1.94 -7.52
N CYS A 22 -9.47 -2.93 -8.07
CA CYS A 22 -10.52 -3.68 -7.37
C CYS A 22 -9.95 -4.73 -6.38
N SER A 23 -8.66 -4.71 -6.08
CA SER A 23 -8.06 -5.65 -5.13
C SER A 23 -8.21 -5.13 -3.71
N ALA A 24 -8.85 -5.92 -2.85
CA ALA A 24 -8.86 -5.65 -1.41
C ALA A 24 -7.43 -5.72 -0.85
N GLY A 25 -7.17 -4.95 0.21
CA GLY A 25 -5.86 -4.93 0.89
C GLY A 25 -4.80 -4.03 0.26
N ILE A 26 -5.14 -3.24 -0.76
CA ILE A 26 -4.24 -2.23 -1.32
C ILE A 26 -4.28 -0.96 -0.47
N GLY A 27 -3.11 -0.48 -0.07
CA GLY A 27 -2.92 0.78 0.64
C GLY A 27 -2.13 1.77 -0.21
N VAL A 28 -2.69 2.96 -0.46
CA VAL A 28 -2.05 4.01 -1.28
C VAL A 28 -1.58 5.15 -0.40
N VAL A 29 -0.37 5.65 -0.64
CA VAL A 29 0.19 6.85 0.00
C VAL A 29 0.63 7.86 -1.06
N ASN A 30 0.81 9.12 -0.66
CA ASN A 30 1.34 10.16 -1.55
C ASN A 30 2.70 9.77 -2.15
N ILE A 31 2.99 10.29 -3.34
CA ILE A 31 4.32 10.22 -3.95
C ILE A 31 5.35 10.81 -2.98
N ASP A 32 6.49 10.15 -2.87
CA ASP A 32 7.59 10.46 -1.94
C ASP A 32 7.27 10.35 -0.44
N ASN A 33 6.06 9.94 -0.04
CA ASN A 33 5.72 9.69 1.38
C ASN A 33 6.14 8.27 1.83
N GLY A 34 7.44 8.00 1.75
CA GLY A 34 8.02 6.71 2.15
C GLY A 34 7.82 6.38 3.64
N PHE A 35 7.84 7.38 4.51
CA PHE A 35 7.56 7.20 5.94
C PHE A 35 6.12 6.73 6.19
N GLY A 36 5.15 7.37 5.54
CA GLY A 36 3.75 6.96 5.60
C GLY A 36 3.54 5.53 5.08
N ALA A 37 4.27 5.14 4.03
CA ALA A 37 4.26 3.76 3.52
C ALA A 37 4.77 2.76 4.58
N GLY A 38 5.87 3.09 5.27
CA GLY A 38 6.44 2.24 6.34
C GLY A 38 5.49 2.11 7.54
N CYS A 39 4.88 3.21 7.98
CA CYS A 39 3.87 3.15 9.05
C CYS A 39 2.64 2.33 8.64
N LEU A 40 2.17 2.47 7.40
CA LEU A 40 1.05 1.68 6.88
C LEU A 40 1.38 0.18 6.84
N ALA A 41 2.56 -0.18 6.33
CA ALA A 41 3.06 -1.55 6.34
C ALA A 41 3.16 -2.12 7.76
N HIS A 42 3.68 -1.34 8.71
CA HIS A 42 3.75 -1.75 10.12
C HIS A 42 2.37 -1.99 10.72
N ARG A 43 1.39 -1.11 10.44
CA ARG A 43 0.00 -1.29 10.88
C ARG A 43 -0.63 -2.55 10.28
N ILE A 44 -0.38 -2.84 9.00
CA ILE A 44 -0.85 -4.07 8.38
C ILE A 44 -0.19 -5.28 9.05
N ASN A 45 1.11 -5.23 9.32
CA ASN A 45 1.84 -6.31 9.96
C ASN A 45 1.33 -6.62 11.38
N ILE A 46 1.03 -5.61 12.18
CA ILE A 46 0.47 -5.81 13.53
C ILE A 46 -1.03 -6.18 13.50
N ASN A 47 -1.80 -5.65 12.56
CA ASN A 47 -3.21 -6.01 12.41
C ASN A 47 -3.39 -7.42 11.83
N GLY A 48 -2.42 -7.92 11.06
CA GLY A 48 -2.37 -9.30 10.57
C GLY A 48 -2.07 -10.33 11.67
N GLN A 49 -1.66 -9.90 12.87
CA GLN A 49 -1.50 -10.76 14.04
C GLN A 49 -2.82 -11.01 14.79
N ALA A 50 -3.93 -10.38 14.37
CA ALA A 50 -5.25 -10.61 14.97
C ALA A 50 -5.91 -11.93 14.53
N GLU A 51 -5.31 -12.68 13.59
CA GLU A 51 -5.82 -13.96 13.09
C GLU A 51 -4.83 -15.11 13.34
N ALA A 52 -4.45 -15.32 14.61
CA ALA A 52 -4.03 -16.63 15.07
C ALA A 52 -5.10 -17.10 16.06
N PRO A 53 -6.02 -18.02 15.69
CA PRO A 53 -6.96 -18.57 16.65
C PRO A 53 -6.19 -19.22 17.81
N PRO A 54 -6.67 -19.10 19.06
CA PRO A 54 -6.05 -19.79 20.17
C PRO A 54 -6.08 -21.29 19.88
N GLN A 55 -4.92 -21.88 19.63
CA GLN A 55 -4.76 -23.32 19.53
C GLN A 55 -5.13 -23.92 20.90
N PRO A 56 -6.21 -24.72 20.98
CA PRO A 56 -6.61 -25.34 22.23
C PRO A 56 -5.65 -26.48 22.57
N SER A 57 -5.10 -26.44 23.78
CA SER A 57 -4.57 -27.62 24.49
C SER A 57 -5.40 -27.81 25.75
#